data_AF-A0AAN7WJ78-F1
#
_entry.id   AF-A0AAN7WJ78-F1
#
_cell.length_a   1.000
_cell.length_b   1.000
_cell.length_c   1.000
_cell.angle_alpha   90.00
_cell.angle_beta   90.00
_cell.angle_gamma   90.00
#
_symmetry.space_group_name_H-M   'P 1'
#
loop_
_entity.id
_entity.type
_entity.pdbx_description
1 polymer ?
#
loop_
_entity_poly.entity_id
_entity_poly.type
_entity_poly.pdbx_seq_one_letter_code
_entity_poly.pdbx_strand_id
1 'polypeptide(L)'
;MQSPYVQERLQALEIVDLKLCSILQEASQVVSTYSKIKKGNQQLRPQFARHVTQLYNDLGYVSKELRQEIKYLNENVGKRLLPINNVNKRAIHQDDDKLKEQIKILDQLLKAHSDENPSN
;
A
#
# COMPACT_ATOMS: atom_id res chain seq x y z
N MET A 1 4.79 1.39 14.93
CA MET A 1 5.32 0.67 13.75
C MET A 1 4.14 0.05 13.03
N GLN A 2 3.97 0.30 11.72
CA GLN A 2 2.91 -0.35 10.94
C GLN A 2 3.14 -1.86 10.94
N SER A 3 2.06 -2.65 11.08
CA SER A 3 2.16 -4.12 11.09
C SER A 3 2.79 -4.60 9.76
N PRO A 4 3.72 -5.58 9.78
CA PRO A 4 4.39 -6.09 8.58
C PRO A 4 3.38 -6.60 7.51
N TYR A 5 2.23 -7.10 7.94
CA TYR A 5 1.13 -7.47 7.06
C TYR A 5 0.56 -6.29 6.26
N VAL A 6 0.46 -5.11 6.88
CA VAL A 6 -0.04 -3.89 6.19
C VAL A 6 0.97 -3.41 5.15
N GLN A 7 2.28 -3.53 5.43
CA GLN A 7 3.31 -3.21 4.44
C GLN A 7 3.27 -4.13 3.22
N GLU A 8 3.11 -5.44 3.42
CA GLU A 8 3.01 -6.40 2.32
C GLU A 8 1.78 -6.13 1.44
N ARG A 9 0.65 -5.73 2.04
CA ARG A 9 -0.56 -5.33 1.30
C ARG A 9 -0.39 -4.00 0.56
N LEU A 10 0.30 -3.03 1.16
CA LEU A 10 0.63 -1.77 0.47
C LEU A 10 1.56 -2.01 -0.73
N GLN A 11 2.53 -2.92 -0.61
CA GLN A 11 3.38 -3.33 -1.73
C GLN A 11 2.59 -4.03 -2.83
N ALA A 12 1.63 -4.90 -2.47
CA ALA A 12 0.75 -5.52 -3.45
C ALA A 12 -0.07 -4.47 -4.22
N LEU A 13 -0.56 -3.43 -3.53
CA LEU A 13 -1.28 -2.33 -4.15
C LEU A 13 -0.38 -1.47 -5.07
N GLU A 14 0.87 -1.24 -4.67
CA GLU A 14 1.86 -0.53 -5.50
C GLU A 14 2.17 -1.31 -6.80
N ILE A 15 2.26 -2.64 -6.73
CA ILE A 15 2.44 -3.49 -7.91
C ILE A 15 1.25 -3.34 -8.87
N VAL A 16 0.03 -3.26 -8.34
CA VAL A 16 -1.18 -3.03 -9.13
C VAL A 16 -1.14 -1.66 -9.82
N ASP A 17 -0.72 -0.60 -9.13
CA ASP A 17 -0.57 0.75 -9.70
C ASP A 17 0.48 0.80 -10.82
N LEU A 18 1.63 0.13 -10.64
CA LEU A 18 2.63 0.00 -11.70
C LEU A 18 2.09 -0.75 -12.92
N LYS A 19 1.24 -1.75 -12.69
CA LYS A 19 0.59 -2.50 -13.76
C LYS A 19 -0.46 -1.66 -14.50
N LEU A 20 -1.19 -0.78 -13.82
CA LEU A 20 -2.08 0.22 -14.43
C LEU A 20 -1.32 1.19 -15.34
N CYS A 21 -0.16 1.69 -14.91
CA CYS A 21 0.73 2.50 -15.74
C CYS A 21 1.17 1.73 -17.00
N SER A 22 1.48 0.44 -16.86
CA SER A 22 1.85 -0.43 -17.99
C SER A 22 0.69 -0.60 -18.98
N ILE A 23 -0.56 -0.73 -18.51
CA ILE A 23 -1.76 -0.78 -19.36
C ILE A 23 -1.90 0.49 -20.19
N LEU A 24 -1.68 1.67 -19.58
CA LEU A 24 -1.72 2.95 -20.30
C LEU A 24 -0.64 3.02 -21.38
N GLN A 25 0.55 2.50 -21.10
CA GLN A 25 1.63 2.43 -22.08
C GLN A 25 1.28 1.49 -23.25
N GLU A 26 0.73 0.31 -22.98
CA GLU A 26 0.24 -0.61 -24.01
C GLU A 26 -0.90 0.00 -24.84
N ALA A 27 -1.83 0.73 -24.21
CA ALA A 27 -2.90 1.42 -24.92
C ALA A 27 -2.34 2.48 -25.89
N SER A 28 -1.31 3.23 -25.48
CA SER A 28 -0.61 4.17 -26.35
C SER A 28 0.03 3.47 -27.55
N GLN A 29 0.65 2.31 -27.34
CA GLN A 29 1.21 1.49 -28.43
C GLN A 29 0.12 0.94 -29.37
N VAL A 30 -1.03 0.52 -28.84
CA VAL A 30 -2.20 0.08 -29.63
C VAL A 30 -2.66 1.21 -30.55
N VAL A 31 -2.84 2.43 -30.03
CA VAL A 31 -3.28 3.60 -30.81
C VAL A 31 -2.24 3.97 -31.89
N SER A 32 -0.96 3.98 -31.55
CA SER A 32 0.13 4.23 -32.49
C SER A 32 0.18 3.19 -33.62
N THR A 33 0.06 1.91 -33.27
CA THR A 33 0.08 0.80 -34.22
C THR A 33 -1.16 0.83 -35.12
N TYR A 34 -2.33 1.14 -34.56
CA TYR A 34 -3.57 1.32 -35.32
C TYR A 34 -3.46 2.45 -36.35
N SER A 35 -2.87 3.59 -35.98
CA SER A 35 -2.62 4.70 -36.92
C SER A 35 -1.71 4.27 -38.09
N LYS A 36 -0.69 3.46 -37.82
CA LYS A 36 0.21 2.91 -38.86
C LYS A 36 -0.49 1.89 -39.75
N ILE A 37 -1.36 1.04 -39.21
CA ILE A 37 -2.18 0.10 -39.98
C ILE A 37 -3.14 0.86 -40.92
N LYS A 38 -3.79 1.92 -40.41
CA LYS A 38 -4.70 2.76 -41.21
C LYS A 38 -4.00 3.46 -42.37
N LYS A 39 -2.70 3.74 -42.24
CA LYS A 39 -1.84 4.31 -43.30
C LYS A 39 -1.36 3.29 -44.35
N GLY A 40 -1.78 2.01 -44.26
CA GLY A 40 -1.48 0.99 -45.26
C GLY A 40 -0.48 -0.09 -44.83
N ASN A 41 0.15 0.02 -43.65
CA ASN A 41 1.08 -0.98 -43.16
C ASN A 41 0.36 -2.16 -42.49
N GLN A 42 -0.18 -3.06 -43.31
CA GLN A 42 -0.88 -4.28 -42.85
C GLN A 42 0.03 -5.28 -42.12
N GLN A 43 1.35 -5.21 -42.31
CA GLN A 43 2.35 -6.04 -41.64
C GLN A 43 2.33 -5.90 -40.10
N LEU A 44 1.77 -4.81 -39.57
CA LEU A 44 1.67 -4.54 -38.13
C LEU A 44 0.39 -5.11 -37.48
N ARG A 45 -0.51 -5.75 -38.25
CA ARG A 45 -1.71 -6.42 -37.71
C ARG A 45 -1.42 -7.45 -36.61
N PRO A 46 -0.46 -8.40 -36.75
CA PRO A 46 -0.17 -9.35 -35.68
C PRO A 46 0.34 -8.66 -34.41
N GLN A 47 1.12 -7.59 -34.55
CA GLN A 47 1.61 -6.80 -33.43
C GLN A 47 0.48 -6.06 -32.72
N PHE A 48 -0.45 -5.47 -33.47
CA PHE A 48 -1.65 -4.85 -32.91
C PHE A 48 -2.52 -5.86 -32.15
N ALA A 49 -2.79 -7.04 -32.73
CA ALA A 49 -3.57 -8.08 -32.06
C ALA A 49 -2.91 -8.53 -30.74
N ARG A 50 -1.58 -8.65 -30.73
CA ARG A 50 -0.80 -8.96 -29.53
C ARG A 50 -0.94 -7.86 -28.46
N HIS A 51 -0.71 -6.59 -28.80
CA HIS A 51 -0.85 -5.48 -27.83
C HIS A 51 -2.27 -5.36 -27.27
N VAL A 52 -3.29 -5.54 -28.11
CA VAL A 52 -4.70 -5.56 -27.66
C VAL A 52 -4.95 -6.73 -26.71
N THR A 53 -4.45 -7.93 -27.03
CA THR A 53 -4.62 -9.11 -26.17
C THR A 53 -3.91 -8.93 -24.82
N GLN A 54 -2.70 -8.38 -24.83
CA GLN A 54 -1.94 -8.07 -23.61
C GLN A 54 -2.66 -7.00 -22.76
N LEU A 55 -3.21 -5.96 -23.40
CA LEU A 55 -4.00 -4.92 -22.72
C LEU A 55 -5.20 -5.51 -21.96
N TYR A 56 -6.00 -6.36 -22.63
CA TYR A 56 -7.17 -6.98 -22.01
C TYR A 56 -6.78 -7.98 -20.91
N ASN A 57 -5.70 -8.74 -21.11
CA ASN A 57 -5.19 -9.66 -20.08
C ASN A 57 -4.70 -8.92 -18.85
N ASP A 58 -3.94 -7.85 -19.02
CA ASP A 58 -3.42 -7.03 -17.93
C ASP A 58 -4.57 -6.32 -17.18
N LEU A 59 -5.58 -5.81 -17.90
CA LEU A 59 -6.78 -5.24 -17.28
C LEU A 59 -7.59 -6.30 -16.49
N GLY A 60 -7.70 -7.50 -17.05
CA GLY A 60 -8.33 -8.64 -16.38
C GLY A 60 -7.60 -9.05 -15.10
N TYR A 61 -6.27 -9.01 -15.11
CA TYR A 61 -5.44 -9.26 -13.93
C TYR A 61 -5.63 -8.16 -12.88
N VAL A 62 -5.45 -6.89 -13.26
CA VAL A 62 -5.58 -5.74 -12.34
C VAL A 62 -6.97 -5.68 -11.69
N SER A 63 -8.04 -5.89 -12.45
CA SER A 63 -9.41 -5.86 -11.92
C SER A 63 -9.67 -6.98 -10.90
N LYS A 64 -9.06 -8.16 -11.07
CA LYS A 64 -9.14 -9.26 -10.10
C LYS A 64 -8.35 -8.95 -8.84
N GLU A 65 -7.11 -8.52 -8.99
CA GLU A 65 -6.23 -8.16 -7.85
C GLU A 65 -6.84 -7.02 -7.02
N LEU A 66 -7.32 -5.95 -7.64
CA LEU A 66 -8.01 -4.87 -6.92
C LEU A 66 -9.24 -5.36 -6.16
N ARG A 67 -10.05 -6.23 -6.78
CA ARG A 67 -11.24 -6.81 -6.11
C ARG A 67 -10.81 -7.68 -4.93
N GLN A 68 -9.73 -8.42 -5.05
CA GLN A 68 -9.17 -9.26 -4.00
C GLN A 68 -8.62 -8.39 -2.84
N GLU A 69 -7.89 -7.32 -3.14
CA GLU A 69 -7.40 -6.37 -2.13
C GLU A 69 -8.53 -5.64 -1.41
N ILE A 70 -9.60 -5.22 -2.12
CA ILE A 70 -10.79 -4.65 -1.49
C ILE A 70 -11.46 -5.67 -0.56
N LYS A 71 -11.50 -6.96 -0.95
CA LYS A 71 -12.02 -8.03 -0.10
C LYS A 71 -11.16 -8.21 1.15
N TYR A 72 -9.83 -8.26 1.02
CA TYR A 72 -8.93 -8.32 2.17
C TYR A 72 -9.05 -7.09 3.07
N LEU A 73 -9.22 -5.90 2.49
CA LEU A 73 -9.43 -4.68 3.25
C LEU A 73 -10.74 -4.76 4.04
N ASN A 74 -11.85 -5.19 3.42
CA ASN A 74 -13.12 -5.40 4.12
C ASN A 74 -13.06 -6.48 5.21
N GLU A 75 -12.32 -7.57 4.99
CA GLU A 75 -12.14 -8.62 6.00
C GLU A 75 -11.26 -8.18 7.18
N ASN A 76 -10.36 -7.23 6.94
CA ASN A 76 -9.45 -6.68 7.96
C ASN A 76 -10.02 -5.42 8.66
N VAL A 77 -10.98 -4.72 8.02
CA VAL A 77 -11.78 -3.66 8.66
C VAL A 77 -12.71 -4.33 9.68
N GLY A 78 -12.40 -4.17 10.97
CA GLY A 78 -13.13 -4.76 12.08
C GLY A 78 -12.37 -5.87 12.82
N LYS A 79 -11.40 -6.53 12.16
CA LYS A 79 -10.46 -7.45 12.83
C LYS A 79 -9.21 -6.70 13.33
N ARG A 80 -9.34 -5.82 14.32
CA ARG A 80 -8.26 -5.22 15.18
C ARG A 80 -6.95 -4.70 14.54
N LEU A 81 -6.71 -4.83 13.23
CA LEU A 81 -5.45 -4.58 12.54
C LEU A 81 -5.46 -3.25 11.79
N LEU A 82 -6.64 -2.86 11.27
CA LEU A 82 -6.91 -1.53 10.76
C LEU A 82 -7.95 -0.88 11.67
N PRO A 83 -7.73 0.36 12.13
CA PRO A 83 -8.73 1.07 12.90
C PRO A 83 -10.03 1.16 12.10
N ILE A 84 -11.16 0.99 12.79
CA ILE A 84 -12.50 1.07 12.23
C ILE A 84 -12.63 2.38 11.42
N ASN A 85 -13.35 2.34 10.28
CA ASN A 85 -13.50 3.40 9.27
C ASN A 85 -13.85 4.84 9.77
N ASN A 86 -13.94 5.08 11.07
CA ASN A 86 -14.24 6.36 11.71
C ASN A 86 -13.09 6.96 12.54
N VAL A 87 -11.89 6.37 12.59
CA VAL A 87 -10.77 7.00 13.31
C VAL A 87 -9.95 7.85 12.35
N ASN A 88 -10.39 9.09 12.14
CA ASN A 88 -9.53 10.19 11.70
C ASN A 88 -8.18 10.11 12.45
N LYS A 89 -7.08 10.49 11.80
CA LYS A 89 -5.71 10.62 12.35
C LYS A 89 -5.68 11.45 13.66
N ARG A 90 -6.24 10.94 14.75
CA ARG A 90 -6.14 11.49 16.09
C ARG A 90 -4.81 11.03 16.66
N ALA A 91 -4.19 11.89 17.44
CA ALA A 91 -2.82 11.77 17.92
C ALA A 91 -2.58 10.46 18.69
N ILE A 92 -2.20 9.39 17.98
CA ILE A 92 -1.85 8.07 18.53
C ILE A 92 -0.67 8.19 19.52
N HIS A 93 0.16 9.22 19.38
CA HIS A 93 1.37 9.44 20.19
C HIS A 93 1.11 10.12 21.55
N GLN A 94 -0.07 10.68 21.80
CA GLN A 94 -0.31 11.44 23.03
C GLN A 94 -0.24 10.57 24.29
N ASP A 95 -0.70 9.32 24.20
CA ASP A 95 -0.74 8.41 25.35
C ASP A 95 0.66 7.81 25.62
N ASP A 96 1.39 7.46 24.57
CA ASP A 96 2.77 6.95 24.67
C ASP A 96 3.73 8.00 25.22
N ASP A 97 3.59 9.26 24.82
CA ASP A 97 4.45 10.35 25.28
C ASP A 97 4.23 10.64 26.77
N LYS A 98 2.97 10.65 27.24
CA LYS A 98 2.64 10.78 28.66
C LYS A 98 3.15 9.60 29.49
N LEU A 99 3.04 8.38 28.99
CA LEU A 99 3.53 7.19 29.68
C LEU A 99 5.06 7.21 29.82
N LYS A 100 5.78 7.60 28.76
CA LYS A 100 7.24 7.76 28.82
C LYS A 100 7.66 8.86 29.79
N GLU A 101 6.92 9.95 29.85
CA GLU A 101 7.17 11.03 30.80
C GLU A 101 7.02 10.54 32.24
N GLN A 102 5.96 9.78 32.54
CA GLN A 102 5.75 9.18 33.86
C GLN A 102 6.84 8.16 34.22
N ILE A 103 7.26 7.31 33.29
CA ILE A 103 8.36 6.36 33.50
C ILE A 103 9.67 7.11 33.79
N LYS A 104 9.93 8.22 33.09
CA LYS A 104 11.13 9.04 33.30
C LYS A 104 11.14 9.72 34.67
N ILE A 105 9.99 10.20 35.13
CA ILE A 105 9.83 10.76 36.49
C ILE A 105 10.06 9.66 37.53
N LEU A 106 9.52 8.47 37.29
CA LEU A 106 9.69 7.32 38.18
C LEU A 106 11.17 6.88 38.28
N ASP A 107 11.88 6.82 37.16
CA ASP A 107 13.33 6.54 37.12
C ASP A 107 14.16 7.60 37.84
N GLN A 108 13.76 8.87 37.76
CA GLN A 108 14.42 9.97 38.47
C GLN A 108 14.22 9.87 39.98
N LEU A 109 13.01 9.55 40.42
CA LEU A 109 12.72 9.32 41.84
C LEU A 109 13.45 8.10 42.39
N LEU A 110 13.53 7.01 41.61
CA LEU A 110 14.21 5.79 42.02
C LEU A 110 15.72 6.01 42.15
N LYS A 111 16.32 6.82 41.26
CA LYS A 111 17.72 7.26 41.40
C LYS A 111 17.95 8.18 42.60
N ALA A 112 17.10 9.18 42.80
CA ALA A 112 17.18 10.07 43.96
C ALA A 112 17.07 9.30 45.29
N HIS A 113 16.19 8.30 45.35
CA HIS A 113 16.01 7.47 46.54
C HIS A 113 17.15 6.45 46.75
N SER A 114 17.88 6.09 45.68
CA SER A 114 19.08 5.26 45.75
C SER A 114 20.30 6.05 46.25
N ASP A 115 20.35 7.36 45.96
CA ASP A 115 21.41 8.26 46.43
C ASP A 115 21.20 8.71 47.89
N GLU A 116 19.97 8.68 48.43
CA GLU A 116 19.67 8.97 49.84
C GLU A 116 19.94 7.80 50.80
N ASN A 117 20.21 6.59 50.30
CA ASN A 117 20.66 5.45 51.13
C ASN A 117 22.04 4.97 50.67
N PRO A 118 23.13 5.73 50.90
CA PRO A 118 24.44 5.14 50.94
C PRO A 118 24.55 4.39 52.27
N SER A 119 24.44 3.05 52.19
CA SER A 119 24.90 2.12 53.23
C SER A 119 24.09 2.10 54.54
N ASN A 120 23.50 0.95 54.81
CA ASN A 120 23.68 0.29 56.10
C ASN A 120 24.42 -1.02 55.85
#